data_AF-A0A444D4Y4-F1
#
_entry.id   AF-A0A444D4Y4-F1
#
_cell.length_a   1.000
_cell.length_b   1.000
_cell.length_c   1.000
_cell.angle_alpha   90.00
_cell.angle_beta   90.00
_cell.angle_gamma   90.00
#
_symmetry.space_group_name_H-M   'P 1'
#
loop_
_entity.id
_entity.type
_entity.pdbx_description
1 polymer ?
#
loop_
_entity_poly.entity_id
_entity_poly.type
_entity_poly.pdbx_seq_one_letter_code
_entity_poly.pdbx_strand_id
1 'polypeptide(L)'
;MASSWEYMGEMANVIQLTGLDAVRLIGMIVKTPSAARMHKKNCRRFAQHLKLIGSLLEQLKISELKRYPETHEPLEQLEDALRRSCILV
;
A
#
# COMPACT_ATOMS: atom_id res chain seq x y z
N MET A 1 3.88 -9.74 -22.25
CA MET A 1 3.99 -8.71 -21.18
C MET A 1 3.59 -9.39 -19.89
N ALA A 2 4.55 -9.93 -19.14
CA ALA A 2 4.24 -10.44 -17.80
C ALA A 2 3.74 -9.24 -17.00
N SER A 3 2.46 -9.24 -16.64
CA SER A 3 1.89 -8.15 -15.87
C SER A 3 2.65 -8.08 -14.56
N SER A 4 3.01 -6.87 -14.11
CA SER A 4 3.60 -6.61 -12.78
C SER A 4 2.86 -7.32 -11.62
N TRP A 5 1.66 -7.83 -11.87
CA TRP A 5 0.82 -8.68 -11.04
C TRP A 5 1.29 -10.14 -10.89
N GLU A 6 1.79 -10.79 -11.94
CA GLU A 6 2.33 -12.17 -11.82
C GLU A 6 3.56 -12.16 -10.90
N TYR A 7 4.40 -11.13 -11.04
CA TYR A 7 5.51 -10.84 -10.13
C TYR A 7 5.05 -10.47 -8.72
N MET A 8 3.81 -9.98 -8.56
CA MET A 8 3.23 -9.60 -7.27
C MET A 8 2.59 -10.78 -6.55
N GLY A 9 2.00 -11.73 -7.27
CA GLY A 9 1.59 -13.03 -6.70
C GLY A 9 2.79 -13.81 -6.17
N GLU A 10 3.95 -13.66 -6.83
CA GLU A 10 5.25 -14.19 -6.38
C GLU A 10 5.80 -13.42 -5.15
N MET A 11 5.56 -12.11 -5.08
CA MET A 11 5.89 -11.22 -3.94
C MET A 11 4.83 -11.19 -2.82
N ALA A 12 3.73 -11.94 -2.92
CA ALA A 12 2.63 -11.91 -1.97
C ALA A 12 2.98 -12.51 -0.60
N ASN A 13 4.20 -13.05 -0.45
CA ASN A 13 4.73 -13.40 0.86
C ASN A 13 5.03 -12.10 1.63
N VAL A 14 4.32 -11.86 2.75
CA VAL A 14 4.46 -10.67 3.62
C VAL A 14 5.93 -10.38 3.97
N ILE A 15 6.74 -11.44 4.08
CA ILE A 15 8.18 -11.40 4.39
C ILE A 15 8.99 -10.64 3.32
N GLN A 16 8.58 -10.67 2.04
CA GLN A 16 9.27 -9.96 0.96
C GLN A 16 8.90 -8.47 0.87
N LEU A 17 7.83 -8.05 1.57
CA LEU A 17 7.41 -6.65 1.65
C LEU A 17 8.03 -5.90 2.85
N THR A 18 8.76 -6.62 3.71
CA THR A 18 9.47 -6.08 4.88
C THR A 18 10.61 -5.16 4.40
N GLY A 19 10.36 -3.85 4.38
CA GLY A 19 11.30 -2.85 3.86
C GLY A 19 10.71 -1.87 2.85
N LEU A 20 9.49 -2.11 2.36
CA LEU A 20 8.73 -1.10 1.63
C LEU A 20 8.04 -0.15 2.60
N ASP A 21 8.19 1.15 2.34
CA ASP A 21 7.45 2.20 3.04
C ASP A 21 5.96 2.26 2.61
N ALA A 22 5.15 2.90 3.43
CA ALA A 22 3.70 3.04 3.20
C ALA A 22 3.36 3.66 1.83
N VAL A 23 4.16 4.63 1.36
CA VAL A 23 3.89 5.34 0.10
C VAL A 23 4.09 4.40 -1.10
N ARG A 24 5.15 3.61 -1.09
CA ARG A 24 5.39 2.58 -2.13
C ARG A 24 4.30 1.52 -2.14
N LEU A 25 3.89 1.02 -0.97
CA LEU A 25 2.81 0.04 -0.84
C LEU A 25 1.49 0.61 -1.38
N ILE A 26 1.14 1.85 -1.02
CA ILE A 26 -0.02 2.56 -1.56
C ILE A 26 0.05 2.67 -3.08
N GLY A 27 1.20 3.09 -3.63
CA GLY A 27 1.40 3.23 -5.07
C GLY A 27 1.19 1.92 -5.84
N MET A 28 1.50 0.78 -5.23
CA MET A 28 1.23 -0.54 -5.79
C MET A 28 -0.27 -0.88 -5.75
N ILE A 29 -0.92 -0.73 -4.59
CA ILE A 29 -2.34 -1.06 -4.40
C ILE A 29 -3.25 -0.15 -5.25
N VAL A 30 -2.86 1.10 -5.50
CA VAL A 30 -3.66 2.00 -6.34
C VAL A 30 -3.69 1.55 -7.81
N LYS A 31 -2.68 0.78 -8.26
CA LYS A 31 -2.58 0.29 -9.65
C LYS A 31 -3.31 -1.03 -9.88
N THR A 32 -3.69 -1.75 -8.83
CA THR A 32 -4.29 -3.09 -8.91
C THR A 32 -5.82 -3.19 -9.05
N PRO A 33 -6.69 -2.16 -8.83
CA PRO A 33 -8.14 -2.35 -8.91
C PRO A 33 -8.66 -2.75 -10.30
N SER A 34 -7.90 -2.49 -11.36
CA SER A 34 -8.21 -2.93 -12.73
C SER A 34 -8.03 -4.45 -12.90
N ALA A 35 -7.17 -5.07 -12.11
CA ALA A 35 -6.89 -6.51 -12.14
C ALA A 35 -7.82 -7.33 -11.22
N ALA A 36 -8.50 -6.68 -10.26
CA ALA A 36 -9.40 -7.35 -9.32
C ALA A 36 -10.54 -8.08 -10.04
N ARG A 37 -10.66 -9.39 -9.83
CA ARG A 37 -11.70 -10.24 -10.45
C ARG A 37 -13.03 -10.20 -9.71
N MET A 38 -12.99 -9.99 -8.38
CA MET A 38 -14.17 -9.92 -7.50
C MET A 38 -14.20 -8.58 -6.75
N HIS A 39 -15.37 -8.19 -6.25
CA HIS A 39 -15.58 -6.97 -5.45
C HIS A 39 -14.99 -5.66 -6.03
N LYS A 40 -14.95 -5.52 -7.37
CA LYS A 40 -14.33 -4.39 -8.11
C LYS A 40 -14.67 -3.00 -7.58
N LYS A 41 -15.92 -2.76 -7.16
CA LYS A 41 -16.35 -1.47 -6.60
C LYS A 41 -15.68 -1.16 -5.27
N ASN A 42 -15.43 -2.18 -4.45
CA ASN A 42 -14.76 -2.04 -3.16
C ASN A 42 -13.26 -1.84 -3.37
N CYS A 43 -12.62 -2.61 -4.25
CA CYS A 43 -11.20 -2.43 -4.58
C CYS A 43 -10.92 -1.03 -5.15
N ARG A 44 -11.82 -0.51 -6.02
CA ARG A 44 -11.71 0.86 -6.53
C ARG A 44 -11.83 1.93 -5.44
N ARG A 45 -12.83 1.80 -4.55
CA ARG A 45 -12.99 2.76 -3.44
C ARG A 45 -11.82 2.70 -2.47
N PHE A 46 -11.32 1.50 -2.17
CA PHE A 46 -10.14 1.29 -1.35
C PHE A 46 -8.92 2.01 -1.94
N ALA A 47 -8.62 1.79 -3.23
CA ALA A 47 -7.54 2.50 -3.92
C ALA A 47 -7.73 4.02 -3.93
N GLN A 48 -8.96 4.53 -4.08
CA GLN A 48 -9.22 5.97 -3.99
C GLN A 48 -8.86 6.54 -2.62
N HIS A 49 -9.23 5.85 -1.53
CA HIS A 49 -8.84 6.26 -0.18
C HIS A 49 -7.32 6.21 0.01
N LEU A 50 -6.66 5.15 -0.44
CA LEU A 50 -5.21 5.03 -0.35
C LEU A 50 -4.49 6.12 -1.16
N LYS A 51 -5.01 6.52 -2.33
CA LYS A 51 -4.44 7.61 -3.11
C LYS A 51 -4.44 8.93 -2.35
N LEU A 52 -5.52 9.23 -1.61
CA LEU A 52 -5.61 10.43 -0.78
C LEU A 52 -4.58 10.38 0.36
N ILE A 53 -4.49 9.25 1.05
CA ILE A 53 -3.51 9.03 2.13
C ILE A 53 -2.08 9.16 1.61
N GLY A 54 -1.74 8.51 0.50
CA GLY A 54 -0.41 8.57 -0.10
C GLY A 54 -0.02 9.99 -0.51
N SER A 55 -0.96 10.74 -1.10
CA SER A 55 -0.71 12.14 -1.48
C SER A 55 -0.44 13.03 -0.26
N LEU A 56 -1.17 12.81 0.85
CA LEU A 56 -0.94 13.50 2.11
C LEU A 56 0.43 13.15 2.71
N LEU A 57 0.80 11.86 2.72
CA LEU A 57 2.10 11.39 3.23
C LEU A 57 3.29 11.92 2.43
N GLU A 58 3.13 12.07 1.10
CA GLU A 58 4.14 12.73 0.25
C GLU A 58 4.26 14.22 0.59
N GLN A 59 3.14 14.94 0.69
CA GLN A 59 3.13 16.37 1.03
C GLN A 59 3.76 16.65 2.40
N LEU A 60 3.48 15.80 3.38
CA LEU A 60 4.01 15.90 4.74
C LEU A 60 5.44 15.37 4.87
N LYS A 61 6.02 14.80 3.80
CA LYS A 61 7.31 14.11 3.79
C LYS A 61 7.35 13.03 4.88
N ILE A 62 6.86 11.85 4.58
CA ILE A 62 6.83 10.71 5.52
C ILE A 62 8.15 10.47 6.29
N SER A 63 9.31 10.74 5.69
CA SER A 63 10.62 10.66 6.34
C SER A 63 10.79 11.62 7.52
N GLU A 64 10.15 12.80 7.47
CA GLU A 64 10.11 13.77 8.55
C GLU A 64 9.14 13.34 9.65
N LEU A 65 7.97 12.80 9.27
CA LEU A 65 7.01 12.25 10.24
C LEU A 65 7.67 11.16 11.09
N LYS A 66 8.39 10.20 10.49
CA LYS A 66 9.10 9.13 11.21
C LYS A 66 10.12 9.61 12.27
N ARG A 67 10.50 10.89 12.28
CA ARG A 67 11.36 11.47 13.33
C ARG A 67 10.61 11.80 14.61
N TYR A 68 9.29 11.96 14.54
CA TYR A 68 8.43 12.25 15.69
C TYR A 68 7.93 10.93 16.29
N PRO A 69 8.28 10.62 17.56
CA PRO A 69 7.92 9.36 18.20
C PRO A 69 6.39 9.15 18.26
N GLU A 70 5.62 10.23 18.35
CA GLU A 70 4.16 10.21 18.38
C GLU A 70 3.53 9.69 17.09
N THR A 71 4.27 9.76 15.96
CA THR A 71 3.78 9.31 14.66
C THR A 71 4.42 7.99 14.21
N HIS A 72 5.39 7.47 14.96
CA HIS A 72 6.09 6.25 14.59
C HIS A 72 5.17 5.02 14.59
N GLU A 73 4.50 4.75 15.71
CA GLU A 73 3.55 3.65 15.85
C GLU A 73 2.42 3.68 14.79
N PRO A 74 1.69 4.79 14.57
CA PRO A 74 0.62 4.81 13.57
C PRO A 74 1.13 4.62 12.14
N LEU A 75 2.35 5.07 11.81
CA LEU A 75 2.95 4.82 10.50
C LEU A 75 3.33 3.35 10.31
N GLU A 76 3.84 2.68 11.35
CA GLU A 76 4.14 1.26 11.32
C GLU A 76 2.87 0.42 11.17
N GLN A 77 1.82 0.73 11.94
CA GLN A 77 0.51 0.07 11.83
C GLN A 77 -0.10 0.26 10.43
N LEU A 78 0.08 1.43 9.82
CA LEU A 78 -0.35 1.68 8.44
C LEU A 78 0.42 0.80 7.45
N GLU A 79 1.74 0.70 7.57
CA GLU A 79 2.56 -0.18 6.72
C GLU A 79 2.12 -1.65 6.85
N ASP A 80 1.90 -2.13 8.06
CA ASP A 80 1.44 -3.50 8.30
C ASP A 80 0.03 -3.77 7.76
N ALA A 81 -0.90 -2.83 7.91
CA ALA A 81 -2.24 -2.93 7.33
C ALA A 81 -2.17 -2.96 5.80
N LEU A 82 -1.33 -2.13 5.19
CA LEU A 82 -1.13 -2.11 3.74
C LEU A 82 -0.55 -3.42 3.22
N ARG A 83 0.47 -3.98 3.89
CA ARG A 83 1.05 -5.29 3.55
C ARG A 83 0.00 -6.39 3.54
N ARG A 84 -0.84 -6.46 4.58
CA ARG A 84 -1.94 -7.44 4.67
C ARG A 84 -2.96 -7.23 3.55
N SER A 85 -3.26 -5.97 3.22
CA SER A 85 -4.22 -5.65 2.16
C SER A 85 -3.76 -6.06 0.77
N CYS A 86 -2.45 -6.08 0.48
CA CYS A 86 -1.91 -6.57 -0.80
C CYS A 86 -2.24 -8.03 -1.08
N ILE A 87 -2.53 -8.84 -0.06
CA ILE A 87 -2.93 -10.25 -0.20
C ILE A 87 -4.43 -10.36 -0.55
N LEU A 88 -5.22 -9.37 -0.13
CA LEU A 88 -6.68 -9.42 -0.14
C LEU A 88 -7.32 -8.72 -1.35
N VAL A 89 -6.57 -7.89 -2.06
CA VAL A 89 -7.00 -7.09 -3.24
C VAL A 89 -6.59 -7.80 -4.52
#